data_AF-A0A1N6YD02-F1
#
_entry.id   AF-A0A1N6YD02-F1
#
_cell.length_a   1.000
_cell.length_b   1.000
_cell.length_c   1.000
_cell.angle_alpha   90.00
_cell.angle_beta   90.00
_cell.angle_gamma   90.00
#
_symmetry.space_group_name_H-M   'P 1'
#
loop_
_entity.id
_entity.type
_entity.pdbx_description
1 polymer ?
#
loop_
_entity_poly.entity_id
_entity_poly.type
_entity_poly.pdbx_seq_one_letter_code
_entity_poly.pdbx_strand_id
1 'polypeptide(L)' 'MKFFISFIFAFIGSKLLFKYFDFHYDIFSDSFEPLKFIIDTGVFVVIFISTQILYEKKFGKTNKQEQP' A
#
# COMPACT_ATOMS: atom_id res chain seq x y z
N MET A 1 -7.69 -5.44 -11.97
CA MET A 1 -6.59 -6.15 -11.26
C MET A 1 -5.61 -5.22 -10.56
N LYS A 2 -5.11 -4.16 -11.22
CA LYS A 2 -4.19 -3.17 -10.62
C LYS A 2 -4.56 -2.72 -9.20
N PHE A 3 -5.82 -2.31 -9.00
CA PHE A 3 -6.36 -1.92 -7.68
C PHE A 3 -6.18 -3.02 -6.63
N PHE A 4 -6.74 -4.21 -6.88
CA PHE A 4 -6.65 -5.35 -5.96
C PHE A 4 -5.21 -5.77 -5.64
N ILE A 5 -4.35 -5.83 -6.67
CA ILE A 5 -2.93 -6.14 -6.48
C ILE A 5 -2.30 -5.11 -5.56
N SER A 6 -2.50 -3.82 -5.84
CA SER A 6 -1.91 -2.75 -5.02
C SER A 6 -2.47 -2.75 -3.59
N PHE A 7 -3.75 -3.08 -3.41
CA PHE A 7 -4.37 -3.20 -2.10
C PHE A 7 -3.75 -4.33 -1.28
N ILE A 8 -3.58 -5.53 -1.88
CA ILE A 8 -2.97 -6.68 -1.20
C ILE A 8 -1.51 -6.37 -0.82
N PHE A 9 -0.74 -5.78 -1.73
CA PHE A 9 0.64 -5.38 -1.46
C PHE A 9 0.73 -4.29 -0.40
N ALA A 10 -0.17 -3.31 -0.40
CA ALA A 10 -0.23 -2.29 0.63
C ALA A 10 -0.59 -2.89 2.00
N PHE A 11 -1.58 -3.78 2.06
CA PHE A 11 -2.03 -4.40 3.30
C PHE A 11 -0.98 -5.31 3.92
N ILE A 12 -0.36 -6.18 3.12
CA ILE A 12 0.70 -7.06 3.61
C ILE A 12 1.97 -6.26 3.88
N GLY A 13 2.33 -5.35 2.97
CA GLY A 13 3.52 -4.53 3.06
C GLY A 13 3.53 -3.62 4.28
N SER A 14 2.41 -2.95 4.60
CA SER A 14 2.32 -2.11 5.79
C SER A 14 2.47 -2.94 7.06
N LYS A 15 1.79 -4.09 7.17
CA LYS A 15 1.93 -4.98 8.32
C LYS A 15 3.36 -5.50 8.53
N LEU A 16 4.04 -5.87 7.44
CA LEU A 16 5.44 -6.30 7.51
C LEU A 16 6.35 -5.15 7.94
N LEU A 17 6.12 -3.94 7.41
CA LEU A 17 6.89 -2.76 7.77
C LEU A 17 6.70 -2.41 9.25
N PHE A 18 5.45 -2.39 9.73
CA PHE A 18 5.15 -2.12 11.13
C PHE A 18 5.77 -3.15 12.06
N LYS A 19 5.69 -4.45 11.71
CA LYS A 19 6.36 -5.50 12.47
C LYS A 19 7.88 -5.30 12.53
N TYR A 20 8.50 -4.85 11.44
CA TYR A 20 9.94 -4.59 11.40
C TYR A 20 10.36 -3.40 12.29
N PHE A 21 9.53 -2.36 12.37
CA PHE A 21 9.78 -1.18 13.20
C PHE A 21 9.17 -1.24 14.60
N ASP A 22 8.63 -2.40 15.01
CA ASP A 22 7.92 -2.59 16.27
C ASP A 22 6.75 -1.61 16.48
N PHE A 23 6.17 -1.12 15.38
CA PHE A 23 5.04 -0.19 15.42
C PHE A 23 3.74 -0.95 15.66
N HIS A 24 3.05 -0.59 16.73
CA HIS A 24 1.79 -1.18 17.15
C HIS A 24 0.71 -0.12 17.20
N TYR A 25 -0.33 -0.32 16.38
CA TYR A 25 -1.55 0.46 16.42
C TYR A 25 -2.71 -0.36 15.84
N ASP A 26 -3.82 -0.39 16.56
CA ASP A 26 -5.05 -1.01 16.10
C ASP A 26 -6.20 0.00 16.21
N ILE A 27 -6.70 0.45 15.06
CA ILE A 27 -7.75 1.47 14.94
C ILE A 27 -9.06 1.03 15.62
N PHE A 28 -9.29 -0.28 15.79
CA PHE A 28 -10.54 -0.80 16.36
C PHE A 28 -10.45 -1.12 17.84
N SER A 29 -9.25 -1.29 18.39
CA SER A 29 -9.06 -1.67 19.80
C SER A 29 -8.31 -0.64 20.63
N ASP A 30 -7.43 0.16 20.02
CA ASP A 30 -6.73 1.24 20.69
C ASP A 30 -7.58 2.51 20.79
N SER A 31 -7.29 3.34 21.79
CA SER A 31 -7.82 4.70 21.83
C SER A 31 -7.36 5.48 20.59
N PHE A 32 -8.19 6.40 20.11
CA PHE A 32 -7.85 7.19 18.93
C PHE A 32 -6.63 8.09 19.20
N GLU A 33 -5.49 7.68 18.66
CA GLU A 33 -4.23 8.41 18.69
C GLU A 33 -3.93 8.99 17.30
N PRO A 34 -4.11 10.31 17.07
CA PRO A 34 -4.04 10.89 15.73
C PRO A 34 -2.71 10.63 15.01
N LEU A 35 -1.60 10.68 15.75
CA LEU A 35 -0.27 10.46 15.18
C LEU A 35 -0.10 9.02 14.68
N LYS A 36 -0.52 8.02 15.49
CA LYS A 36 -0.47 6.62 15.08
C LYS A 36 -1.40 6.34 13.91
N PHE A 37 -2.59 6.93 13.91
CA PHE A 37 -3.53 6.83 12.79
C PHE A 37 -2.98 7.39 11.48
N ILE A 38 -2.34 8.56 11.53
CA ILE A 38 -1.70 9.18 10.36
C ILE A 38 -0.55 8.31 9.85
N ILE A 39 0.26 7.73 10.74
CA ILE A 39 1.35 6.83 10.36
C ILE A 39 0.78 5.56 9.71
N ASP A 40 -0.20 4.93 10.33
CA ASP A 40 -0.81 3.68 9.84
C ASP A 40 -1.41 3.85 8.43
N THR A 41 -2.30 4.84 8.30
CA THR A 41 -2.96 5.17 7.03
C THR A 41 -1.96 5.69 6.00
N GLY A 42 -1.01 6.53 6.42
CA GLY A 42 -0.01 7.13 5.55
C GLY A 42 0.90 6.11 4.90
N VAL A 43 1.43 5.17 5.69
CA VAL A 43 2.27 4.07 5.17
C VAL A 43 1.47 3.19 4.21
N PHE A 44 0.23 2.85 4.55
CA PHE A 44 -0.64 2.08 3.65
C PHE A 44 -0.82 2.78 2.30
N VAL A 45 -1.17 4.08 2.31
CA VAL A 45 -1.39 4.88 1.09
C VAL A 45 -0.11 4.99 0.25
N VAL A 46 1.05 5.22 0.87
CA VAL A 46 2.33 5.31 0.17
C VAL A 46 2.67 4.00 -0.54
N ILE A 47 2.50 2.85 0.12
CA ILE A 47 2.77 1.54 -0.50
C ILE A 47 1.75 1.27 -1.62
N PHE A 48 0.48 1.61 -1.40
CA PHE A 48 -0.57 1.45 -2.40
C PHE A 48 -0.26 2.22 -3.69
N ILE A 49 0.01 3.53 -3.59
CA ILE A 49 0.33 4.38 -4.74
C ILE A 49 1.63 3.91 -5.41
N SER A 50 2.65 3.57 -4.63
CA SER A 50 3.92 3.06 -5.17
C SER A 50 3.71 1.79 -5.99
N THR A 51 2.85 0.87 -5.51
CA THR A 51 2.52 -0.36 -6.23
C THR A 51 1.70 -0.09 -7.49
N GLN A 52 0.77 0.88 -7.45
CA GLN A 52 0.02 1.32 -8.63
C GLN A 52 0.96 1.82 -9.74
N ILE A 53 1.91 2.69 -9.38
CA ILE A 53 2.91 3.24 -10.31
C ILE A 53 3.80 2.12 -10.87
N LEU A 54 4.27 1.21 -10.01
CA LEU A 54 5.10 0.09 -10.44
C LEU A 54 4.35 -0.86 -11.37
N TYR A 55 3.08 -1.15 -11.07
CA TYR A 55 2.22 -1.96 -11.91
C TYR A 55 2.03 -1.32 -13.29
N GLU A 56 1.73 -0.02 -13.36
CA GLU A 56 1.62 0.69 -14.63
C GLU A 56 2.93 0.69 -15.42
N LYS A 57 4.06 0.91 -14.74
CA LYS A 57 5.36 0.90 -15.40
C LYS A 57 5.71 -0.45 -16.01
N LYS A 58 5.34 -1.55 -15.34
CA LYS A 58 5.63 -2.92 -15.79
C LYS A 58 4.61 -3.45 -16.80
N PHE A 59 3.31 -3.25 -16.56
CA PHE A 59 2.22 -3.85 -17.35
C PHE A 59 1.53 -2.86 -18.28
N GLY A 60 1.62 -1.55 -18.02
CA GLY A 60 1.09 -0.52 -18.93
C GLY A 60 1.90 -0.35 -20.22
N LYS A 61 3.15 -0.86 -20.25
CA LYS A 61 3.95 -0.94 -21.48
C LYS A 61 3.47 -2.04 -22.44
N THR A 62 2.87 -3.11 -21.93
CA THR A 62 2.40 -4.26 -22.73
C THR A 62 1.22 -3.87 -23.63
N ASN A 63 0.29 -3.04 -23.16
CA ASN A 63 -0.89 -2.63 -23.93
C ASN A 63 -0.62 -1.62 -25.07
N LYS A 64 0.57 -0.99 -25.11
CA LYS A 64 0.92 -0.02 -26.16
C LYS A 64 1.66 -0.65 -27.35
N GLN A 65 2.14 -1.89 -27.21
CA GLN A 65 2.84 -2.59 -28.30
C GLN A 65 1.90 -3.43 -29.19
N GLU A 66 0.64 -3.59 -28.78
CA GLU A 66 -0.39 -4.34 -29.54
C GLU A 66 -1.34 -3.45 -30.35
N GLN A 67 -1.10 -2.13 -30.42
CA GLN A 67 -1.84 -1.26 -31.35
C GLN A 67 -1.04 -1.14 -32.66
N PRO A 68 -1.45 -1.83 -33.75
CA PRO A 68 -0.89 -1.63 -35.09
C PRO A 68 -1.24 -0.27 -35.69
#